data_AF-A0A0F7GE66-F1
#
_entry.id   AF-A0A0F7GE66-F1
#
_cell.length_a   1.000
_cell.length_b   1.000
_cell.length_c   1.000
_cell.angle_alpha   90.00
_cell.angle_beta   90.00
_cell.angle_gamma   90.00
#
_symmetry.space_group_name_H-M   'P 1'
#
loop_
_entity.id
_entity.type
_entity.pdbx_description
1 polymer ?
#
loop_
_entity_poly.entity_id
_entity_poly.type
_entity_poly.pdbx_seq_one_letter_code
_entity_poly.pdbx_strand_id
1 'polypeptide(L)'
;MQYQVEVKLLAVTPDAESLTEQAGRLCYASGDKLGMNEHWLQTRIKQGHESLLEHASATFYIKASRALTHELVRHRIASYSQRSQRYVKETGAEFITPPELADFEGASEVYRASMEAAWDAYRQLLKAGVKAEIARYVLPNACSTEIICTWNFREIRHIINLRSGPAALPEMRAVANMIKEIMKDQAPKVFGDL
;
A
#
# COMPACT_ATOMS: atom_id res chain seq x y z
N MET A 1 -14.27 -15.04 3.38
CA MET A 1 -14.45 -13.57 3.18
C MET A 1 -13.10 -12.94 2.86
N GLN A 2 -13.08 -11.76 2.23
CA GLN A 2 -11.86 -10.99 1.97
C GLN A 2 -11.93 -9.64 2.69
N TYR A 3 -10.76 -9.06 2.98
CA TYR A 3 -10.67 -7.69 3.48
C TYR A 3 -11.28 -6.70 2.48
N GLN A 4 -12.07 -5.75 2.97
CA GLN A 4 -12.67 -4.68 2.15
C GLN A 4 -11.67 -3.54 1.93
N VAL A 5 -10.54 -3.84 1.28
CA VAL A 5 -9.50 -2.87 0.90
C VAL A 5 -9.60 -2.53 -0.57
N GLU A 6 -9.06 -1.37 -0.95
CA GLU A 6 -8.98 -0.92 -2.33
C GLU A 6 -7.55 -0.52 -2.67
N VAL A 7 -7.06 -0.96 -3.83
CA VAL A 7 -5.76 -0.55 -4.38
C VAL A 7 -5.96 -0.18 -5.83
N LYS A 8 -5.54 1.03 -6.21
CA LYS A 8 -5.59 1.53 -7.58
C LYS A 8 -4.25 2.11 -7.98
N LEU A 9 -3.77 1.77 -9.16
CA LEU A 9 -2.67 2.48 -9.80
C LEU A 9 -3.18 3.85 -10.27
N LEU A 10 -2.51 4.91 -9.86
CA LEU A 10 -2.79 6.27 -10.31
C LEU A 10 -1.83 6.72 -11.41
N ALA A 11 -0.56 6.33 -11.30
CA ALA A 11 0.47 6.68 -12.26
C ALA A 11 1.64 5.68 -12.21
N VAL A 12 2.30 5.51 -13.35
CA VAL A 12 3.57 4.79 -13.49
C VAL A 12 4.47 5.59 -14.42
N THR A 13 5.78 5.54 -14.21
CA THR A 13 6.74 6.15 -15.15
C THR A 13 6.50 5.61 -16.57
N PRO A 14 6.26 6.47 -17.58
CA PRO A 14 6.16 6.03 -18.97
C PRO A 14 7.42 5.29 -19.39
N ASP A 15 7.25 4.19 -20.14
CA ASP A 15 8.36 3.35 -20.62
C ASP A 15 9.32 2.88 -19.50
N ALA A 16 8.80 2.66 -18.29
CA ALA A 16 9.57 2.38 -17.07
C ALA A 16 10.67 1.32 -17.26
N GLU A 17 10.37 0.22 -17.94
CA GLU A 17 11.33 -0.86 -18.19
C GLU A 17 12.44 -0.42 -19.14
N SER A 18 12.10 0.32 -20.20
CA SER A 18 13.08 0.89 -21.13
C SER A 18 13.99 1.90 -20.43
N LEU A 19 13.42 2.77 -19.58
CA LEU A 19 14.19 3.72 -18.77
C LEU A 19 15.18 2.99 -17.84
N THR A 20 14.72 1.93 -17.18
CA THR A 20 15.54 1.09 -16.29
C THR A 20 16.68 0.43 -17.06
N GLU A 21 16.40 -0.09 -18.26
CA GLU A 21 17.40 -0.71 -19.12
C GLU A 21 18.42 0.31 -19.62
N GLN A 22 17.96 1.50 -20.02
CA GLN A 22 18.81 2.60 -20.47
C GLN A 22 19.78 3.03 -19.36
N ALA A 23 19.30 3.19 -18.12
CA ALA A 23 20.14 3.53 -16.98
C ALA A 23 21.27 2.51 -16.78
N GLY A 24 20.95 1.22 -16.87
CA GLY A 24 21.96 0.17 -16.72
C GLY A 24 22.90 0.06 -17.92
N ARG A 25 22.43 0.30 -19.15
CA ARG A 25 23.28 0.28 -20.35
C ARG A 25 24.26 1.42 -20.41
N LEU A 26 23.90 2.58 -19.85
CA LEU A 26 24.81 3.72 -19.68
C LEU A 26 26.06 3.32 -18.90
N CYS A 27 25.91 2.55 -17.81
CA CYS A 27 27.03 2.10 -16.97
C CYS A 27 28.09 1.27 -17.73
N TYR A 28 27.71 0.64 -18.84
CA TYR A 28 28.59 -0.22 -19.65
C TYR A 28 28.80 0.31 -21.07
N ALA A 29 28.45 1.57 -21.35
CA ALA A 29 28.51 2.18 -22.67
C ALA A 29 27.90 1.29 -23.79
N SER A 30 26.75 0.66 -23.48
CA SER A 30 26.10 -0.35 -24.35
C SER A 30 24.69 0.06 -24.77
N GLY A 31 24.47 1.37 -24.93
CA GLY A 31 23.18 1.96 -25.28
C GLY A 31 22.70 1.60 -26.68
N ASP A 32 23.62 1.27 -27.59
CA ASP A 32 23.37 0.72 -28.93
C ASP A 32 22.56 -0.59 -28.90
N LYS A 33 22.56 -1.28 -27.76
CA LYS A 33 21.88 -2.58 -27.58
C LYS A 33 20.52 -2.49 -26.88
N LEU A 34 19.98 -1.28 -26.65
CA LEU A 34 18.69 -1.07 -25.98
C LEU A 34 17.56 -1.86 -26.67
N GLY A 35 16.80 -2.62 -25.91
CA GLY A 35 15.67 -3.42 -26.42
C GLY A 35 16.06 -4.67 -27.20
N MET A 36 17.36 -4.94 -27.45
CA MET A 36 17.81 -6.10 -28.22
C MET A 36 17.75 -7.43 -27.46
N ASN A 37 17.60 -7.41 -26.13
CA ASN A 37 17.52 -8.62 -25.30
C ASN A 37 16.38 -8.50 -24.29
N GLU A 38 15.30 -9.24 -24.52
CA GLU A 38 14.09 -9.24 -23.69
C GLU A 38 14.31 -9.64 -22.23
N HIS A 39 15.36 -10.42 -21.95
CA HIS A 39 15.68 -10.93 -20.62
C HIS A 39 16.79 -10.15 -19.91
N TRP A 40 17.23 -9.03 -20.48
CA TRP A 40 18.37 -8.28 -19.98
C TRP A 40 18.13 -7.76 -18.55
N LEU A 41 16.97 -7.15 -18.30
CA LEU A 41 16.61 -6.61 -16.98
C LEU A 41 16.54 -7.70 -15.92
N GLN A 42 15.85 -8.80 -16.20
CA GLN A 42 15.69 -9.95 -15.30
C GLN A 42 17.06 -10.51 -14.91
N THR A 43 17.99 -10.59 -15.87
CA THR A 43 19.36 -11.05 -15.61
C THR A 43 20.08 -10.12 -14.64
N ARG A 44 19.93 -8.80 -14.77
CA ARG A 44 20.54 -7.81 -13.86
C ARG A 44 19.91 -7.84 -12.48
N ILE A 45 18.59 -7.99 -12.39
CA ILE A 45 17.88 -8.17 -11.11
C ILE A 45 18.40 -9.43 -10.39
N LYS A 46 18.51 -10.56 -11.08
CA LYS A 46 19.08 -11.80 -10.52
C LYS A 46 20.53 -11.66 -10.04
N GLN A 47 21.30 -10.75 -10.64
CA GLN A 47 22.67 -10.43 -10.23
C GLN A 47 22.74 -9.40 -9.08
N GLY A 48 21.60 -8.89 -8.61
CA GLY A 48 21.55 -7.91 -7.51
C GLY A 48 21.76 -6.46 -7.95
N HIS A 49 21.75 -6.16 -9.25
CA HIS A 49 21.89 -4.80 -9.77
C HIS A 49 20.57 -4.02 -9.67
N GLU A 50 19.97 -3.98 -8.48
CA GLU A 50 18.62 -3.45 -8.26
C GLU A 50 18.55 -1.92 -8.18
N SER A 51 19.69 -1.22 -8.03
CA SER A 51 19.71 0.25 -8.05
C SER A 51 19.18 0.82 -9.36
N LEU A 52 19.26 0.06 -10.46
CA LEU A 52 18.68 0.42 -11.75
C LEU A 52 17.17 0.64 -11.67
N LEU A 53 16.49 -0.11 -10.80
CA LEU A 53 15.04 -0.05 -10.62
C LEU A 53 14.58 1.23 -9.91
N GLU A 54 15.49 1.99 -9.31
CA GLU A 54 15.15 3.22 -8.60
C GLU A 54 14.77 4.37 -9.54
N HIS A 55 15.09 4.26 -10.84
CA HIS A 55 14.78 5.28 -11.85
C HIS A 55 13.31 5.30 -12.28
N ALA A 56 12.57 4.20 -12.06
CA ALA A 56 11.14 4.12 -12.36
C ALA A 56 10.32 4.12 -11.07
N SER A 57 9.16 4.77 -11.08
CA SER A 57 8.26 4.88 -9.94
C SER A 57 6.81 4.62 -10.31
N ALA A 58 6.01 4.20 -9.32
CA ALA A 58 4.56 4.09 -9.43
C ALA A 58 3.89 4.74 -8.22
N THR A 59 2.68 5.28 -8.47
CA THR A 59 1.85 5.93 -7.47
C THR A 59 0.53 5.19 -7.35
N PHE A 60 0.15 4.86 -6.12
CA PHE A 60 -1.04 4.10 -5.78
C PHE A 60 -1.96 4.93 -4.90
N TYR A 61 -3.25 4.75 -5.10
CA TYR A 61 -4.27 5.02 -4.09
C TYR A 61 -4.58 3.73 -3.34
N ILE A 62 -4.64 3.81 -2.01
CA ILE A 62 -4.96 2.69 -1.14
C ILE A 62 -6.04 3.13 -0.14
N LYS A 63 -7.10 2.34 -0.01
CA LYS A 63 -8.09 2.44 1.05
C LYS A 63 -7.99 1.22 1.97
N ALA A 64 -7.72 1.45 3.25
CA ALA A 64 -7.41 0.42 4.24
C ALA A 64 -7.65 0.93 5.67
N SER A 65 -7.28 0.16 6.69
CA SER A 65 -7.38 0.56 8.09
C SER A 65 -6.25 1.49 8.54
N ARG A 66 -6.48 2.23 9.64
CA ARG A 66 -5.42 2.97 10.34
C ARG A 66 -4.34 2.03 10.88
N ALA A 67 -4.70 0.79 11.26
CA ALA A 67 -3.74 -0.24 11.68
C ALA A 67 -2.74 -0.56 10.57
N LEU A 68 -3.24 -0.91 9.37
CA LEU A 68 -2.40 -1.23 8.22
C LEU A 68 -1.53 -0.04 7.83
N THR A 69 -2.12 1.15 7.70
CA THR A 69 -1.34 2.32 7.25
C THR A 69 -0.23 2.69 8.23
N HIS A 70 -0.38 2.40 9.52
CA HIS A 70 0.69 2.57 10.50
C HIS A 70 1.88 1.62 10.26
N GLU A 71 1.66 0.43 9.71
CA GLU A 71 2.74 -0.44 9.23
C GLU A 71 3.29 0.01 7.87
N LEU A 72 2.43 0.44 6.95
CA LEU A 72 2.80 0.84 5.59
C LEU A 72 3.79 2.01 5.59
N VAL A 73 3.53 3.05 6.39
CA VAL A 73 4.40 4.25 6.44
C VAL A 73 5.77 4.00 7.06
N ARG A 74 6.06 2.77 7.53
CA ARG A 74 7.39 2.36 7.98
C ARG A 74 8.35 2.06 6.83
N HIS A 75 7.84 1.92 5.61
CA HIS A 75 8.61 1.89 4.38
C HIS A 75 9.01 3.31 4.01
N ARG A 76 10.29 3.65 4.20
CA ARG A 76 10.76 5.04 4.26
C ARG A 76 11.18 5.61 2.92
N ILE A 77 11.45 4.76 1.92
CA ILE A 77 11.86 5.21 0.58
C ILE A 77 10.61 5.46 -0.25
N ALA A 78 9.86 6.48 0.16
CA ALA A 78 8.48 6.66 -0.24
C ALA A 78 8.01 8.12 -0.10
N SER A 79 6.90 8.43 -0.75
CA SER A 79 6.11 9.64 -0.50
C SER A 79 4.67 9.28 -0.15
N TYR A 80 4.11 9.92 0.88
CA TYR A 80 2.78 9.62 1.40
C TYR A 80 1.91 10.87 1.47
N SER A 81 0.63 10.74 1.11
CA SER A 81 -0.41 11.74 1.37
C SER A 81 -1.64 11.02 1.91
N GLN A 82 -1.96 11.22 3.18
CA GLN A 82 -3.02 10.48 3.87
C GLN A 82 -4.16 11.39 4.29
N ARG A 83 -5.39 10.88 4.17
CA ARG A 83 -6.60 11.51 4.71
C ARG A 83 -6.43 11.82 6.19
N SER A 84 -6.56 13.11 6.55
CA SER A 84 -6.28 13.58 7.90
C SER A 84 -7.54 13.65 8.76
N GLN A 85 -7.58 12.86 9.83
CA GLN A 85 -8.60 12.92 10.88
C GLN A 85 -8.55 14.22 11.72
N ARG A 86 -7.58 15.13 11.48
CA ARG A 86 -7.57 16.48 12.09
C ARG A 86 -8.52 17.44 11.37
N TYR A 87 -8.64 17.26 10.05
CA TYR A 87 -9.37 18.17 9.17
C TYR A 87 -10.68 17.57 8.67
N VAL A 88 -10.69 16.27 8.41
CA VAL A 88 -11.87 15.54 7.96
C VAL A 88 -12.53 14.88 9.16
N LYS A 89 -13.82 15.16 9.36
CA LYS A 89 -14.62 14.58 10.43
C LYS A 89 -15.14 13.22 9.97
N GLU A 90 -14.74 12.14 10.65
CA GLU A 90 -15.19 10.78 10.33
C GLU A 90 -16.55 10.49 10.98
N THR A 91 -17.59 11.25 10.60
CA THR A 91 -18.93 11.11 11.20
C THR A 91 -19.69 9.87 10.70
N GLY A 92 -19.29 9.33 9.55
CA GLY A 92 -19.76 8.04 9.05
C GLY A 92 -18.94 6.89 9.64
N ALA A 93 -19.61 5.85 10.13
CA ALA A 93 -18.97 4.67 10.67
C ALA A 93 -18.37 3.82 9.56
N GLU A 94 -17.11 4.10 9.21
CA GLU A 94 -16.37 3.38 8.18
C GLU A 94 -15.11 2.72 8.79
N PHE A 95 -15.10 1.39 8.79
CA PHE A 95 -14.04 0.57 9.38
C PHE A 95 -13.82 -0.72 8.59
N ILE A 96 -12.62 -1.26 8.68
CA ILE A 96 -12.24 -2.54 8.07
C ILE A 96 -12.53 -3.67 9.05
N THR A 97 -13.46 -4.55 8.70
CA THR A 97 -13.76 -5.76 9.47
C THR A 97 -12.80 -6.90 9.07
N PRO A 98 -12.02 -7.47 10.00
CA PRO A 98 -11.21 -8.65 9.72
C PRO A 98 -12.10 -9.87 9.39
N PRO A 99 -11.91 -10.52 8.23
CA PRO A 99 -12.69 -11.70 7.84
C PRO A 99 -12.50 -12.89 8.79
N GLU A 100 -11.37 -12.96 9.50
CA GLU A 100 -11.06 -14.01 10.47
C GLU A 100 -12.04 -14.01 11.67
N LEU A 101 -12.75 -12.91 11.92
CA LEU A 101 -13.78 -12.86 12.97
C LEU A 101 -14.95 -13.82 12.70
N ALA A 102 -15.18 -14.22 11.44
CA ALA A 102 -16.22 -15.18 11.10
C ALA A 102 -15.94 -16.59 11.65
N ASP A 103 -14.69 -16.87 12.02
CA ASP A 103 -14.26 -18.18 12.54
C ASP A 103 -14.55 -18.33 14.06
N PHE A 104 -15.02 -17.26 14.72
CA PHE A 104 -15.25 -17.22 16.17
C PHE A 104 -16.70 -16.84 16.48
N GLU A 105 -17.43 -17.74 17.15
CA GLU A 105 -18.82 -17.52 17.54
C GLU A 105 -18.98 -16.25 18.37
N GLY A 106 -19.89 -15.35 17.94
CA GLY A 106 -20.18 -14.08 18.62
C GLY A 106 -19.16 -12.96 18.42
N ALA A 107 -18.01 -13.22 17.78
CA ALA A 107 -16.93 -12.23 17.67
C ALA A 107 -17.31 -11.06 16.74
N SER A 108 -18.07 -11.33 15.67
CA SER A 108 -18.52 -10.31 14.72
C SER A 108 -19.47 -9.31 15.38
N GLU A 109 -20.34 -9.77 16.27
CA GLU A 109 -21.29 -8.94 17.03
C GLU A 109 -20.57 -8.05 18.03
N VAL A 110 -19.63 -8.62 18.81
CA VAL A 110 -18.80 -7.87 19.77
C VAL A 110 -18.00 -6.79 19.05
N TYR A 111 -17.42 -7.14 17.90
CA TYR A 111 -16.66 -6.21 17.08
C TYR A 111 -17.52 -5.06 16.57
N ARG A 112 -18.66 -5.36 15.93
CA ARG A 112 -19.59 -4.34 15.40
C ARG A 112 -20.09 -3.40 16.50
N ALA A 113 -20.52 -3.95 17.64
CA ALA A 113 -20.99 -3.15 18.77
C ALA A 113 -19.90 -2.21 19.31
N SER A 114 -18.64 -2.68 19.36
CA SER A 114 -17.50 -1.86 19.78
C SER A 114 -17.21 -0.72 18.80
N MET A 115 -17.34 -0.96 17.49
CA MET A 115 -17.20 0.08 16.48
C MET A 115 -18.30 1.13 16.63
N GLU A 116 -19.57 0.70 16.70
CA GLU A 116 -20.71 1.63 16.85
C GLU A 116 -20.57 2.53 18.08
N ALA A 117 -20.19 1.96 19.22
CA ALA A 117 -19.95 2.71 20.44
C ALA A 117 -18.83 3.77 20.28
N ALA A 118 -17.75 3.44 19.57
CA ALA A 118 -16.66 4.38 19.30
C ALA A 118 -17.12 5.56 18.43
N TRP A 119 -17.93 5.30 17.39
CA TRP A 119 -18.49 6.35 16.54
C TRP A 119 -19.53 7.21 17.25
N ASP A 120 -20.36 6.62 18.12
CA ASP A 120 -21.27 7.36 18.98
C ASP A 120 -20.53 8.29 19.93
N ALA A 121 -19.49 7.80 20.59
CA ALA A 121 -18.63 8.63 21.44
C ALA A 121 -17.98 9.77 20.65
N TYR A 122 -17.45 9.48 19.45
CA TYR A 122 -16.86 10.51 18.59
C TYR A 122 -17.87 11.61 18.24
N ARG A 123 -19.10 11.25 17.85
CA ARG A 123 -20.17 12.20 17.54
C ARG A 123 -20.59 13.04 18.75
N GLN A 124 -20.67 12.43 19.93
CA GLN A 124 -20.98 13.14 21.18
C GLN A 124 -19.89 14.15 21.55
N LEU A 125 -18.60 13.78 21.43
CA LEU A 125 -17.48 14.68 21.68
C LEU A 125 -17.49 15.89 20.73
N LEU A 126 -17.75 15.66 19.44
CA LEU A 126 -17.91 16.75 18.47
C LEU A 126 -19.08 17.66 18.82
N LYS A 127 -20.23 17.10 19.23
CA LYS A 127 -21.42 17.86 19.65
C LYS A 127 -21.15 18.71 20.90
N ALA A 128 -20.28 18.24 21.79
CA ALA A 128 -19.82 18.97 22.97
C ALA A 128 -18.78 20.08 22.66
N GLY A 129 -18.41 20.28 21.39
CA GLY A 129 -17.47 21.32 20.96
C GLY A 129 -16.00 20.89 20.98
N VAL A 130 -15.69 19.61 21.25
CA VAL A 130 -14.32 19.08 21.17
C VAL A 130 -13.86 19.09 19.71
N LYS A 131 -12.66 19.64 19.45
CA LYS A 131 -12.08 19.65 18.10
C LYS A 131 -11.81 18.24 17.59
N ALA A 132 -11.95 18.03 16.29
CA ALA A 132 -11.78 16.72 15.65
C ALA A 132 -10.42 16.07 15.95
N GLU A 133 -9.34 16.85 16.03
CA GLU A 133 -7.99 16.35 16.33
C GLU A 133 -7.84 15.74 17.72
N ILE A 134 -8.72 16.10 18.67
CA ILE A 134 -8.79 15.54 20.02
C ILE A 134 -9.88 14.46 20.07
N ALA A 135 -11.07 14.74 19.53
CA ALA A 135 -12.19 13.81 19.55
C ALA A 135 -11.84 12.46 18.91
N ARG A 136 -11.01 12.45 17.85
CA ARG A 136 -10.59 11.23 17.15
C ARG A 136 -9.84 10.20 18.00
N TYR A 137 -9.39 10.55 19.21
CA TYR A 137 -8.67 9.62 20.09
C TYR A 137 -9.55 8.42 20.50
N VAL A 138 -10.88 8.53 20.38
CA VAL A 138 -11.79 7.39 20.59
C VAL A 138 -11.97 6.52 19.34
N LEU A 139 -11.52 6.95 18.16
CA LEU A 139 -11.67 6.17 16.93
C LEU A 139 -10.70 4.98 16.93
N PRO A 140 -11.17 3.79 16.52
CA PRO A 140 -10.40 2.56 16.61
C PRO A 140 -9.33 2.46 15.51
N ASN A 141 -8.35 1.58 15.71
CA ASN A 141 -7.36 1.22 14.69
C ASN A 141 -7.99 0.68 13.40
N ALA A 142 -9.19 0.11 13.49
CA ALA A 142 -9.95 -0.38 12.35
C ALA A 142 -10.55 0.73 11.47
N CYS A 143 -10.55 1.99 11.93
CA CYS A 143 -11.09 3.10 11.17
C CYS A 143 -10.49 3.14 9.76
N SER A 144 -11.36 3.23 8.76
CA SER A 144 -10.98 3.30 7.36
C SER A 144 -10.24 4.62 7.08
N THR A 145 -9.27 4.56 6.20
CA THR A 145 -8.47 5.69 5.76
C THR A 145 -8.03 5.51 4.33
N GLU A 146 -7.71 6.62 3.69
CA GLU A 146 -7.28 6.68 2.29
C GLU A 146 -5.88 7.28 2.27
N ILE A 147 -4.97 6.67 1.51
CA ILE A 147 -3.58 7.10 1.39
C ILE A 147 -3.10 6.98 -0.05
N ILE A 148 -2.48 8.05 -0.54
CA ILE A 148 -1.70 8.02 -1.77
C ILE A 148 -0.25 7.71 -1.40
N CYS A 149 0.33 6.75 -2.10
CA CYS A 149 1.69 6.29 -1.89
C CYS A 149 2.46 6.30 -3.20
N THR A 150 3.65 6.89 -3.23
CA THR A 150 4.58 6.83 -4.36
C THR A 150 5.87 6.14 -3.94
N TRP A 151 6.28 5.15 -4.74
CA TRP A 151 7.49 4.36 -4.52
C TRP A 151 8.23 4.15 -5.85
N ASN A 152 9.56 4.05 -5.78
CA ASN A 152 10.33 3.53 -6.91
C ASN A 152 10.18 2.01 -7.02
N PHE A 153 10.53 1.41 -8.17
CA PHE A 153 10.30 -0.01 -8.39
C PHE A 153 11.09 -0.91 -7.44
N ARG A 154 12.28 -0.47 -6.99
CA ARG A 154 13.06 -1.19 -5.97
C ARG A 154 12.30 -1.28 -4.65
N GLU A 155 11.75 -0.17 -4.17
CA GLU A 155 10.97 -0.14 -2.93
C GLU A 155 9.69 -0.96 -3.07
N ILE A 156 9.02 -0.92 -4.22
CA ILE A 156 7.84 -1.76 -4.47
C ILE A 156 8.19 -3.26 -4.34
N ARG A 157 9.30 -3.71 -4.94
CA ARG A 157 9.77 -5.10 -4.77
C ARG A 157 10.05 -5.42 -3.31
N HIS A 158 10.71 -4.50 -2.59
CA HIS A 158 10.98 -4.66 -1.16
C HIS A 158 9.68 -4.81 -0.33
N ILE A 159 8.70 -3.95 -0.57
CA ILE A 159 7.38 -4.01 0.09
C ILE A 159 6.71 -5.35 -0.19
N ILE A 160 6.63 -5.77 -1.46
CA ILE A 160 5.99 -7.05 -1.84
C ILE A 160 6.67 -8.21 -1.11
N ASN A 161 8.00 -8.30 -1.16
CA ASN A 161 8.75 -9.38 -0.51
C ASN A 161 8.55 -9.42 1.00
N LEU A 162 8.55 -8.26 1.67
CA LEU A 162 8.40 -8.22 3.13
C LEU A 162 6.95 -8.43 3.58
N ARG A 163 5.98 -8.02 2.76
CA ARG A 163 4.58 -7.84 3.20
C ARG A 163 3.59 -8.82 2.61
N SER A 164 3.99 -9.66 1.64
CA SER A 164 3.16 -10.77 1.13
C SER A 164 3.29 -12.05 1.96
N GLY A 165 4.35 -12.19 2.76
CA GLY A 165 4.63 -13.39 3.54
C GLY A 165 3.72 -13.59 4.76
N PRO A 166 3.65 -14.82 5.32
CA PRO A 166 2.69 -15.18 6.36
C PRO A 166 2.89 -14.47 7.71
N ALA A 167 4.07 -13.91 7.98
CA ALA A 167 4.35 -13.14 9.18
C ALA A 167 3.77 -11.72 9.16
N ALA A 168 3.34 -11.21 7.99
CA ALA A 168 2.74 -9.89 7.88
C ALA A 168 1.26 -9.89 8.31
N LEU A 169 0.78 -8.73 8.78
CA LEU A 169 -0.63 -8.48 9.07
C LEU A 169 -1.50 -8.98 7.90
N PRO A 170 -2.58 -9.77 8.14
CA PRO A 170 -3.40 -10.32 7.07
C PRO A 170 -3.95 -9.28 6.09
N GLU A 171 -4.40 -8.14 6.59
CA GLU A 171 -4.83 -6.99 5.77
C GLU A 171 -3.68 -6.46 4.88
N MET A 172 -2.47 -6.36 5.44
CA MET A 172 -1.29 -5.89 4.71
C MET A 172 -0.87 -6.86 3.61
N ARG A 173 -1.02 -8.18 3.84
CA ARG A 173 -0.80 -9.21 2.80
C ARG A 173 -1.78 -9.03 1.65
N ALA A 174 -3.05 -8.74 1.93
CA ALA A 174 -4.05 -8.48 0.89
C ALA A 174 -3.64 -7.28 0.03
N VAL A 175 -3.28 -6.15 0.64
CA VAL A 175 -2.81 -4.95 -0.08
C VAL A 175 -1.53 -5.22 -0.87
N ALA A 176 -0.53 -5.88 -0.27
CA ALA A 176 0.74 -6.20 -0.94
C ALA A 176 0.55 -7.10 -2.16
N ASN A 177 -0.34 -8.08 -2.08
CA ASN A 177 -0.67 -8.97 -3.20
C ASN A 177 -1.40 -8.22 -4.32
N MET A 178 -2.31 -7.29 -4.01
CA MET A 178 -2.93 -6.45 -5.03
C MET A 178 -1.91 -5.55 -5.74
N ILE A 179 -0.98 -4.94 -5.00
CA ILE A 179 0.13 -4.16 -5.59
C ILE A 179 0.99 -5.05 -6.51
N LYS A 180 1.31 -6.26 -6.05
CA LYS A 180 2.09 -7.24 -6.83
C LYS A 180 1.45 -7.56 -8.17
N GLU A 181 0.17 -7.90 -8.18
CA GLU A 181 -0.52 -8.26 -9.43
C GLU A 181 -0.61 -7.06 -10.40
N ILE A 182 -0.89 -5.85 -9.88
CA ILE A 182 -0.83 -4.63 -10.69
C ILE A 182 0.55 -4.45 -11.31
N MET A 183 1.62 -4.60 -10.53
CA MET A 183 2.98 -4.33 -11.01
C MET A 183 3.52 -5.40 -11.96
N LYS A 184 3.03 -6.64 -11.86
CA LYS A 184 3.29 -7.69 -12.85
C LYS A 184 2.71 -7.36 -14.22
N ASP A 185 1.52 -6.76 -14.25
CA ASP A 185 0.91 -6.29 -15.49
C ASP A 185 1.66 -5.07 -16.06
N GLN A 186 2.00 -4.10 -15.21
CA GLN A 186 2.61 -2.84 -15.66
C GLN A 186 4.10 -2.93 -16.04
N ALA A 187 4.86 -3.80 -15.38
CA ALA A 187 6.29 -3.96 -15.61
C ALA A 187 6.73 -5.44 -15.46
N PRO A 188 6.30 -6.32 -16.38
CA PRO A 188 6.51 -7.77 -16.27
C PRO A 188 7.98 -8.19 -16.25
N LYS A 189 8.89 -7.47 -16.90
CA LYS A 189 10.34 -7.74 -16.86
C LYS A 189 10.96 -7.39 -15.51
N VAL A 190 10.32 -6.53 -14.72
CA VAL A 190 10.80 -6.13 -13.39
C VAL A 190 10.11 -6.90 -12.27
N PHE A 191 8.83 -7.28 -12.40
CA PHE A 191 8.06 -7.90 -11.32
C PHE A 191 7.60 -9.34 -11.61
N GLY A 192 7.82 -9.86 -12.82
CA GLY A 192 7.34 -11.17 -13.25
C GLY A 192 7.93 -12.35 -12.47
N ASP A 193 9.06 -12.16 -11.78
CA ASP A 193 9.70 -13.17 -10.94
C ASP A 193 9.12 -13.28 -9.52
N LEU A 194 8.29 -12.32 -9.10
CA LEU A 194 7.74 -12.27 -7.73
C LEU A 194 6.55 -13.20 -7.51
#